data_AF-A0A951HGG6-F1
#
_entry.id   AF-A0A951HGG6-F1
#
_cell.length_a   1.000
_cell.length_b   1.000
_cell.length_c   1.000
_cell.angle_alpha   90.00
_cell.angle_beta   90.00
_cell.angle_gamma   90.00
#
_symmetry.space_group_name_H-M   'P 1'
#
loop_
_entity.id
_entity.type
_entity.pdbx_description
1 polymer ?
#
loop_
_entity_poly.entity_id
_entity_poly.type
_entity_poly.pdbx_seq_one_letter_code
_entity_poly.pdbx_strand_id
1 'polypeptide(L)'
;MGPRSSPGVGGSKATLYGYFKSKEELLLACLYADITRQSEQLLDTMLRAGTLREGLIELGTAYMTRRLARRPISNVRIMATQPEELGIGKEFYATTLRPAWEIFADRVGRLMDAGILHRADPWTVAMQWKGLLETDMFDRRLIGAIREGDP
;
A
#
# COMPACT_ATOMS: atom_id res chain seq x y z
N MET A 1 -28.34 39.58 -15.72
CA MET A 1 -27.25 39.99 -14.81
C MET A 1 -27.07 38.86 -13.80
N GLY A 2 -26.13 37.95 -14.06
CA GLY A 2 -25.82 36.79 -13.21
C GLY A 2 -24.30 36.70 -13.05
N PRO A 3 -23.76 36.45 -11.85
CA PRO A 3 -22.38 36.79 -11.53
C PRO A 3 -21.36 35.67 -11.80
N ARG A 4 -20.17 36.13 -12.23
CA ARG A 4 -18.81 35.68 -11.88
C ARG A 4 -18.46 34.20 -12.05
N SER A 5 -17.81 33.88 -13.17
CA SER A 5 -16.76 32.86 -13.23
C SER A 5 -15.44 33.45 -12.69
N SER A 6 -14.92 32.86 -11.61
CA SER A 6 -13.55 33.13 -11.13
C SER A 6 -12.56 32.28 -11.93
N PRO A 7 -11.41 32.82 -12.39
CA PRO A 7 -10.40 32.02 -13.07
C PRO A 7 -9.70 31.12 -12.05
N GLY A 8 -9.67 29.82 -12.35
CA GLY A 8 -8.94 28.84 -11.56
C GLY A 8 -7.49 29.24 -11.39
N VAL A 9 -7.02 29.21 -10.14
CA VAL A 9 -5.62 29.42 -9.77
C VAL A 9 -4.75 28.38 -10.48
N GLY A 10 -4.18 28.80 -11.60
CA GLY A 10 -2.74 28.82 -11.87
C GLY A 10 -1.86 27.94 -10.99
N GLY A 11 -1.84 26.64 -11.28
CA GLY A 11 -0.81 25.71 -10.85
C GLY A 11 -0.44 24.80 -12.01
N SER A 12 0.29 25.36 -12.99
CA SER A 12 0.58 24.69 -14.26
C SER A 12 1.25 23.32 -14.06
N LYS A 13 0.83 22.38 -14.91
CA LYS A 13 1.42 21.07 -15.22
C LYS A 13 2.95 21.07 -15.45
N ALA A 14 3.65 22.20 -15.38
CA ALA A 14 5.09 22.31 -15.53
C ALA A 14 5.86 22.11 -14.21
N THR A 15 5.27 22.43 -13.05
CA THR A 15 6.02 22.43 -11.77
C THR A 15 6.17 21.04 -11.15
N LEU A 16 5.27 20.10 -11.47
CA LEU A 16 5.35 18.71 -11.00
C LEU A 16 6.31 17.85 -11.86
N TYR A 17 6.53 18.23 -13.12
CA TYR A 17 7.41 17.52 -14.05
C TYR A 17 8.89 17.93 -13.90
N GLY A 18 9.18 18.98 -13.12
CA GLY A 18 10.55 19.49 -12.93
C GLY A 18 11.40 18.71 -11.93
N TYR A 19 10.81 17.81 -11.14
CA TYR A 19 11.50 17.08 -10.07
C TYR A 19 11.71 15.58 -10.37
N PHE A 20 11.11 15.05 -11.43
CA PHE A 20 11.10 13.61 -11.73
C PHE A 20 11.23 13.38 -13.25
N LYS A 21 12.11 12.46 -13.65
CA LYS A 21 12.53 12.23 -15.03
C LYS A 21 11.46 11.59 -15.91
N SER A 22 10.36 11.09 -15.35
CA SER A 22 9.23 10.52 -16.11
C SER A 22 7.92 10.45 -15.33
N LYS A 23 6.80 10.18 -16.04
CA LYS A 23 5.45 10.01 -15.45
C LYS A 23 5.40 8.79 -14.51
N GLU A 24 6.30 7.85 -14.73
CA GLU A 24 6.51 6.63 -13.99
C GLU A 24 7.18 6.91 -12.64
N GLU A 25 8.21 7.77 -12.58
CA GLU A 25 8.81 8.19 -11.30
C GLU A 25 7.82 8.98 -10.42
N LEU A 26 6.98 9.83 -11.02
CA LEU A 26 5.92 10.53 -10.28
C LEU A 26 4.88 9.55 -9.70
N LEU A 27 4.52 8.51 -10.46
CA LEU A 27 3.64 7.44 -9.98
C LEU A 27 4.28 6.71 -8.79
N LEU A 28 5.56 6.36 -8.87
CA LEU A 28 6.31 5.72 -7.79
C LEU A 28 6.38 6.60 -6.53
N ALA A 29 6.72 7.88 -6.67
CA ALA A 29 6.81 8.82 -5.55
C ALA A 29 5.45 9.06 -4.88
N CYS A 30 4.37 9.20 -5.66
CA CYS A 30 3.01 9.30 -5.11
C CYS A 30 2.59 8.01 -4.38
N LEU A 31 2.91 6.84 -4.94
CA LEU A 31 2.61 5.55 -4.31
C LEU A 31 3.40 5.38 -3.00
N TYR A 32 4.68 5.74 -2.99
CA TYR A 32 5.55 5.66 -1.83
C TYR A 32 5.06 6.53 -0.65
N ALA A 33 4.77 7.81 -0.90
CA ALA A 33 4.30 8.73 0.14
C ALA A 33 2.92 8.33 0.70
N ASP A 34 2.01 7.86 -0.17
CA ASP A 34 0.70 7.38 0.25
C ASP A 34 0.77 6.04 0.99
N ILE A 35 1.72 5.15 0.66
CA ILE A 35 1.86 3.86 1.34
C ILE A 35 2.48 4.07 2.73
N THR A 36 3.61 4.77 2.82
CA THR A 36 4.38 4.91 4.07
C THR A 36 3.58 5.58 5.18
N ARG A 37 3.00 6.77 4.92
CA ARG A 37 2.20 7.50 5.92
C ARG A 37 0.99 6.72 6.42
N GLN A 38 0.35 5.96 5.54
CA GLN A 38 -0.84 5.18 5.89
C GLN A 38 -0.46 3.92 6.68
N SER A 39 0.68 3.29 6.37
CA SER A 39 1.17 2.12 7.10
C SER A 39 1.45 2.44 8.57
N GLU A 40 2.10 3.57 8.85
CA GLU A 40 2.39 4.00 10.23
C GLU A 40 1.10 4.27 11.03
N GLN A 41 0.15 4.99 10.44
CA GLN A 41 -1.11 5.32 11.09
C GLN A 41 -1.94 4.06 11.43
N LEU A 42 -2.00 3.10 10.52
CA LEU A 42 -2.72 1.84 10.74
C LEU A 42 -2.04 0.99 11.83
N LEU A 43 -0.70 1.01 11.88
CA LEU A 43 0.07 0.29 12.90
C LEU A 43 -0.02 0.90 14.30
N ASP A 44 -0.16 2.22 14.39
CA ASP A 44 -0.44 2.88 15.66
C ASP A 44 -1.84 2.57 16.17
N THR A 45 -2.83 2.49 15.28
CA THR A 45 -4.20 2.09 15.64
C THR A 45 -4.24 0.65 16.14
N MET A 46 -3.56 -0.28 15.47
CA MET A 46 -3.42 -1.68 15.90
C MET A 46 -2.91 -1.80 17.34
N LEU A 47 -1.90 -1.01 17.73
CA LEU A 47 -1.33 -1.04 19.09
C LEU A 47 -2.23 -0.42 20.16
N ARG A 48 -3.19 0.43 19.77
CA ARG A 48 -4.14 1.08 20.68
C ARG A 48 -5.42 0.28 20.89
N ALA A 49 -5.61 -0.82 20.15
CA ALA A 49 -6.76 -1.71 20.32
C ALA A 49 -6.75 -2.40 21.69
N GLY A 50 -7.92 -2.83 22.16
CA GLY A 50 -8.08 -3.49 23.47
C GLY A 50 -7.27 -4.78 23.58
N THR A 51 -7.17 -5.53 22.47
CA THR A 51 -6.35 -6.72 22.35
C THR A 51 -5.55 -6.73 21.04
N LEU A 52 -4.43 -7.44 21.02
CA LEU A 52 -3.64 -7.63 19.79
C LEU A 52 -4.47 -8.28 18.67
N ARG A 53 -5.39 -9.19 19.03
CA ARG A 53 -6.29 -9.84 18.07
C ARG A 53 -7.17 -8.82 17.36
N GLU A 54 -7.81 -7.93 18.11
CA GLU A 54 -8.67 -6.87 17.55
C GLU A 54 -7.85 -5.94 16.64
N GLY A 55 -6.68 -5.51 17.11
CA GLY A 55 -5.80 -4.66 16.31
C GLY A 55 -5.39 -5.32 14.98
N LEU A 56 -5.04 -6.61 14.99
CA LEU A 56 -4.66 -7.34 13.77
C LEU A 56 -5.85 -7.50 12.80
N ILE A 57 -7.07 -7.66 13.31
CA ILE A 57 -8.29 -7.74 12.50
C ILE A 57 -8.58 -6.38 11.85
N GLU A 58 -8.51 -5.28 12.61
CA GLU A 58 -8.71 -3.93 12.10
C GLU A 58 -7.68 -3.58 11.03
N LEU A 59 -6.41 -3.86 11.31
CA LEU A 59 -5.30 -3.65 10.38
C LEU A 59 -5.50 -4.45 9.08
N GLY A 60 -5.83 -5.74 9.20
CA GLY A 60 -6.06 -6.62 8.06
C GLY A 60 -7.25 -6.17 7.20
N THR A 61 -8.34 -5.73 7.85
CA THR A 61 -9.54 -5.21 7.17
C THR A 61 -9.22 -3.93 6.39
N ALA A 62 -8.52 -2.97 7.02
CA ALA A 62 -8.11 -1.73 6.37
C ALA A 62 -7.14 -1.99 5.20
N TYR A 63 -6.19 -2.90 5.39
CA TYR A 63 -5.28 -3.34 4.35
C TYR A 63 -6.02 -3.95 3.15
N MET A 64 -6.91 -4.92 3.37
CA MET A 64 -7.64 -5.60 2.30
C MET A 64 -8.59 -4.65 1.56
N THR A 65 -9.29 -3.78 2.29
CA THR A 65 -10.15 -2.74 1.70
C THR A 65 -9.37 -1.86 0.73
N ARG A 66 -8.18 -1.42 1.13
CA ARG A 66 -7.32 -0.62 0.27
C ARG A 66 -6.74 -1.44 -0.87
N ARG A 67 -6.19 -2.62 -0.60
CA ARG A 67 -5.50 -3.47 -1.56
C ARG A 67 -6.39 -3.87 -2.74
N LEU A 68 -7.66 -4.16 -2.45
CA LEU A 68 -8.65 -4.60 -3.44
C LEU A 68 -9.42 -3.45 -4.10
N ALA A 69 -9.20 -2.21 -3.67
CA ALA A 69 -9.83 -1.04 -4.26
C ALA A 69 -9.45 -0.86 -5.73
N ARG A 70 -10.30 -0.16 -6.49
CA ARG A 70 -10.11 0.04 -7.94
C ARG A 70 -8.73 0.57 -8.32
N ARG A 71 -8.24 1.60 -7.62
CA ARG A 71 -7.00 2.31 -7.98
C ARG A 71 -5.75 1.43 -7.76
N PRO A 72 -5.54 0.79 -6.60
CA PRO A 72 -4.40 -0.13 -6.40
C PRO A 72 -4.41 -1.31 -7.38
N ILE A 73 -5.56 -1.92 -7.64
CA ILE A 73 -5.65 -3.02 -8.63
C ILE A 73 -5.28 -2.55 -10.03
N SER A 74 -5.76 -1.37 -10.46
CA SER A 74 -5.38 -0.79 -11.75
C SER A 74 -3.88 -0.55 -11.85
N ASN A 75 -3.24 -0.07 -10.78
CA ASN A 75 -1.81 0.16 -10.75
C ASN A 75 -1.02 -1.15 -10.87
N VAL A 76 -1.43 -2.21 -10.18
CA VAL A 76 -0.78 -3.53 -10.31
C VAL A 76 -0.94 -4.07 -11.73
N ARG A 77 -2.11 -3.92 -12.36
CA ARG A 77 -2.31 -4.34 -13.76
C ARG A 77 -1.37 -3.61 -14.70
N ILE A 78 -1.27 -2.28 -14.58
CA ILE A 78 -0.37 -1.47 -15.41
C ILE A 78 1.09 -1.88 -15.19
N MET A 79 1.48 -2.13 -13.93
CA MET A 79 2.82 -2.59 -13.58
C MET A 79 3.12 -3.97 -14.20
N ALA A 80 2.17 -4.90 -14.12
CA ALA A 80 2.32 -6.26 -14.62
C ALA A 80 2.41 -6.34 -16.16
N THR A 81 1.99 -5.31 -16.88
CA THR A 81 2.14 -5.24 -18.35
C THR A 81 3.45 -4.56 -18.78
N GLN A 82 4.26 -4.06 -17.86
CA GLN A 82 5.55 -3.45 -18.22
C GLN A 82 6.57 -4.53 -18.60
N PRO A 83 7.39 -4.33 -19.63
CA PRO A 83 8.51 -5.23 -19.93
C PRO A 83 9.47 -5.34 -18.74
N GLU A 84 9.91 -6.56 -18.45
CA GLU A 84 10.81 -6.85 -17.32
C GLU A 84 12.15 -6.11 -17.47
N GLU A 85 12.64 -5.98 -18.70
CA GLU A 85 13.91 -5.35 -19.05
C GLU A 85 13.96 -3.86 -18.67
N LEU A 86 12.80 -3.21 -18.53
CA LEU A 86 12.72 -1.83 -18.06
C LEU A 86 12.98 -1.71 -16.55
N GLY A 87 12.99 -2.82 -15.80
CA GLY A 87 13.32 -2.83 -14.37
C GLY A 87 12.28 -2.18 -13.44
N ILE A 88 11.17 -1.66 -13.98
CA ILE A 88 10.17 -0.89 -13.23
C ILE A 88 9.59 -1.70 -12.06
N GLY A 89 9.23 -2.97 -12.30
CA GLY A 89 8.70 -3.84 -11.25
C GLY A 89 9.71 -4.11 -10.12
N LYS A 90 10.99 -4.31 -10.48
CA LYS A 90 12.08 -4.50 -9.52
C LYS A 90 12.30 -3.25 -8.67
N GLU A 91 12.32 -2.08 -9.32
CA GLU A 91 12.47 -0.80 -8.63
C GLU A 91 11.28 -0.51 -7.72
N PHE A 92 10.05 -0.73 -8.19
CA PHE A 92 8.85 -0.58 -7.38
C PHE A 92 8.86 -1.51 -6.16
N TYR A 93 9.26 -2.77 -6.33
CA TYR A 93 9.40 -3.69 -5.21
C TYR A 93 10.42 -3.19 -4.19
N ALA A 94 11.62 -2.83 -4.64
CA ALA A 94 12.73 -2.46 -3.77
C ALA A 94 12.51 -1.12 -3.04
N THR A 95 11.92 -0.13 -3.73
CA THR A 95 11.79 1.24 -3.20
C THR A 95 10.46 1.48 -2.50
N THR A 96 9.42 0.69 -2.82
CA THR A 96 8.06 0.96 -2.33
C THR A 96 7.46 -0.22 -1.56
N LEU A 97 7.34 -1.39 -2.18
CA LEU A 97 6.63 -2.50 -1.53
C LEU A 97 7.42 -3.06 -0.34
N ARG A 98 8.71 -3.33 -0.52
CA ARG A 98 9.55 -3.93 0.52
C ARG A 98 9.68 -3.01 1.75
N PRO A 99 10.05 -1.72 1.62
CA PRO A 99 10.14 -0.82 2.78
C PRO A 99 8.83 -0.72 3.56
N ALA A 100 7.68 -0.70 2.88
CA ALA A 100 6.38 -0.66 3.54
C ALA A 100 6.12 -1.89 4.42
N TRP A 101 6.57 -3.07 3.99
CA TRP A 101 6.47 -4.32 4.77
C TRP A 101 7.54 -4.45 5.83
N GLU A 102 8.73 -3.85 5.64
CA GLU A 102 9.76 -3.79 6.67
C GLU A 102 9.30 -2.98 7.90
N ILE A 103 8.50 -1.93 7.71
CA ILE A 103 7.87 -1.19 8.83
C ILE A 103 6.95 -2.13 9.63
N PHE A 104 6.14 -2.95 8.96
CA PHE A 104 5.29 -3.93 9.65
C PHE A 104 6.10 -5.02 10.35
N ALA A 105 7.13 -5.55 9.69
CA ALA A 105 8.03 -6.54 10.25
C ALA A 105 8.76 -6.02 11.50
N ASP A 106 9.26 -4.77 11.49
CA ASP A 106 9.87 -4.13 12.66
C ASP A 106 8.88 -4.08 13.84
N ARG A 107 7.62 -3.71 13.57
CA ARG A 107 6.56 -3.66 14.59
C ARG A 107 6.28 -5.03 15.19
N VAL A 108 6.21 -6.07 14.36
CA VAL A 108 6.06 -7.46 14.81
C VAL A 108 7.25 -7.89 15.67
N GLY A 109 8.47 -7.53 15.28
CA GLY A 109 9.68 -7.78 16.07
C GLY A 109 9.61 -7.16 17.47
N ARG A 110 9.16 -5.91 17.58
CA ARG A 110 8.96 -5.24 18.89
C ARG A 110 7.93 -5.95 19.77
N LEU A 111 6.86 -6.50 19.19
CA LEU A 111 5.88 -7.30 19.94
C LEU A 111 6.49 -8.63 20.44
N MET A 112 7.41 -9.22 19.69
CA MET A 112 8.16 -10.41 20.12
C MET A 112 9.14 -10.08 21.25
N ASP A 113 9.86 -8.96 21.14
CA ASP A 113 10.79 -8.51 22.19
C ASP A 113 10.07 -8.15 23.50
N ALA A 114 8.82 -7.67 23.40
CA ALA A 114 7.94 -7.44 24.55
C ALA A 114 7.32 -8.74 25.11
N GLY A 115 7.58 -9.91 24.51
CA GLY A 115 7.03 -11.20 24.94
C GLY A 115 5.54 -11.41 24.61
N ILE A 116 4.94 -10.55 23.79
CA ILE A 116 3.53 -10.64 23.37
C ILE A 116 3.37 -11.69 22.27
N LEU A 117 4.35 -11.79 21.37
CA LEU A 117 4.41 -12.81 20.32
C LEU A 117 5.60 -13.76 20.55
N HIS A 118 5.46 -15.00 20.07
CA HIS A 118 6.58 -15.94 20.04
C HIS A 118 7.71 -15.45 19.13
N ARG A 119 8.98 -15.65 19.53
CA ARG A 119 10.14 -15.27 18.71
C ARG A 119 10.16 -16.08 17.42
N ALA A 120 10.28 -15.36 16.30
CA ALA A 120 10.50 -15.89 14.95
C ALA A 120 11.17 -14.80 14.09
N ASP A 121 11.47 -15.10 12.83
CA ASP A 121 11.89 -14.06 11.88
C ASP A 121 10.72 -13.10 11.58
N PRO A 122 10.83 -11.79 11.89
CA PRO A 122 9.70 -10.87 11.77
C PRO A 122 9.24 -10.66 10.33
N TRP A 123 10.17 -10.71 9.36
CA TRP A 123 9.83 -10.60 7.94
C TRP A 123 8.97 -11.78 7.49
N THR A 124 9.36 -12.99 7.87
CA THR A 124 8.60 -14.21 7.59
C THR A 124 7.20 -14.14 8.17
N VAL A 125 7.05 -13.71 9.43
CA VAL A 125 5.72 -13.54 10.06
C VAL A 125 4.88 -12.49 9.33
N ALA A 126 5.47 -11.36 8.92
CA ALA A 126 4.78 -10.35 8.13
C ALA A 126 4.25 -10.91 6.80
N MET A 127 5.08 -11.70 6.08
CA MET A 127 4.68 -12.32 4.81
C MET A 127 3.63 -13.43 5.00
N GLN A 128 3.72 -14.22 6.07
CA GLN A 128 2.71 -15.22 6.41
C GLN A 128 1.36 -14.56 6.72
N TRP A 129 1.35 -13.50 7.53
CA TRP A 129 0.14 -12.73 7.82
C TRP A 129 -0.47 -12.14 6.55
N LYS A 130 0.34 -11.53 5.68
CA LYS A 130 -0.11 -11.05 4.36
C LYS A 130 -0.74 -12.17 3.52
N GLY A 131 -0.09 -13.33 3.44
CA GLY A 131 -0.59 -14.48 2.68
C GLY A 131 -1.93 -14.99 3.20
N LEU A 132 -2.10 -15.06 4.53
CA LEU A 132 -3.35 -15.45 5.17
C LEU A 132 -4.47 -14.44 4.95
N LEU A 133 -4.16 -13.15 4.80
CA LEU A 133 -5.16 -12.11 4.49
C LEU A 133 -5.57 -12.11 3.02
N GLU A 134 -4.60 -12.16 2.11
CA GLU A 134 -4.88 -12.00 0.69
C GLU A 134 -5.54 -13.24 0.10
N THR A 135 -5.14 -14.44 0.54
CA THR A 135 -5.59 -15.74 0.01
C THR A 135 -5.75 -15.70 -1.53
N ASP A 136 -6.88 -16.14 -2.08
CA ASP A 136 -7.18 -16.06 -3.51
C ASP A 136 -7.90 -14.74 -3.91
N MET A 137 -8.28 -13.91 -2.92
CA MET A 137 -9.06 -12.69 -3.18
C MET A 137 -8.29 -11.70 -4.05
N PHE A 138 -6.99 -11.53 -3.78
CA PHE A 138 -6.16 -10.63 -4.58
C PHE A 138 -6.07 -11.09 -6.03
N ASP A 139 -5.83 -12.38 -6.27
CA ASP A 139 -5.72 -12.95 -7.61
C ASP A 139 -7.04 -12.82 -8.38
N ARG A 140 -8.15 -13.24 -7.74
CA ARG A 140 -9.49 -13.10 -8.30
C ARG A 140 -9.81 -11.65 -8.66
N ARG A 141 -9.45 -10.70 -7.80
CA ARG A 141 -9.68 -9.28 -8.05
C ARG A 141 -8.79 -8.73 -9.16
N LEU A 142 -7.53 -9.19 -9.23
CA LEU A 142 -6.55 -8.76 -10.22
C LEU A 142 -6.95 -9.22 -11.62
N ILE A 143 -7.46 -10.44 -11.78
CA ILE A 143 -7.93 -10.95 -13.09
C ILE A 143 -9.37 -10.53 -13.42
N GLY A 144 -10.08 -9.92 -12.48
CA GLY A 144 -11.46 -9.45 -12.68
C GLY A 144 -12.53 -10.52 -12.50
N ALA A 145 -12.20 -11.63 -11.83
CA ALA A 145 -13.16 -12.65 -11.42
C ALA A 145 -14.11 -12.15 -10.32
N ILE A 146 -13.72 -11.12 -9.57
CA ILE A 146 -14.58 -10.41 -8.60
C ILE A 146 -14.47 -8.89 -8.78
N ARG A 147 -15.56 -8.18 -8.47
CA ARG A 147 -15.64 -6.72 -8.46
C ARG A 147 -15.30 -6.17 -7.08
N GLU A 148 -15.16 -4.85 -7.01
CA GLU A 148 -14.97 -4.14 -5.76
C GLU A 148 -16.22 -4.28 -4.88
N GLY A 149 -16.06 -4.76 -3.64
CA GLY A 149 -17.17 -5.00 -2.71
C GLY A 149 -17.84 -6.37 -2.81
N ASP A 150 -17.39 -7.25 -3.71
CA ASP A 150 -17.78 -8.66 -3.69
C ASP A 150 -17.07 -9.37 -2.51
N PRO A 151 -17.77 -10.22 -1.74
CA PRO A 151 -17.19 -10.99 -0.64
C PRO A 151 -16.12 -12.00 -1.10
#